data_AF-A0A951ZN66-F1
#
_entry.id   AF-A0A951ZN66-F1
#
_cell.length_a   1.000
_cell.length_b   1.000
_cell.length_c   1.000
_cell.angle_alpha   90.00
_cell.angle_beta   90.00
_cell.angle_gamma   90.00
#
_symmetry.space_group_name_H-M   'P 1'
#
loop_
_entity.id
_entity.type
_entity.pdbx_description
1 polymer ?
#
loop_
_entity_poly.entity_id
_entity_poly.type
_entity_poly.pdbx_seq_one_letter_code
_entity_poly.pdbx_strand_id
1 'polypeptide(L)'
;MAGYQGIVYAADHGADIISCSWGSNTPEPYGQDVIRYATINKQKIILAAAGNSNNTLPFYPASYEYVIGVAATQQTDLKSSNSSYYTFVDISAPGQAIFNTYANGWGMGNGTSDATSIAAGGTALVMSYHNNLNAWQAGALIQQTAYSLDTIPGNAPYAKQLGSGRLDLWRAISQPQRAFIHMTERQYTNHHDNFFLIGDTVWLSGNYLNILANSTSNLKAKLISQNPYVTIIDSIVSIGQCNALQNASPTDSFAFIVNPACPVNYSALFKIDYDDNGFTNHQFIYVFINPEFYTSSNHGLVTTLTSTGRIGFNDNASAEGSGYRIKDKPNQLLQLYFNPMGFWIGAANKVSNQTLSSPMGPCCPFNNDNHFVNVNPLYRITPPLLAQTEYKRSYTDANAGADQHHIRITQTDYFNSNTYYDSLRILIRYEIQNQDSIGKNHLFSGIVSDFDVLDTIFDFTPN
;
A
#
# COMPACT_ATOMS: atom_id res chain seq x y z
N MET A 1 4.24 17.16 -5.60
CA MET A 1 5.58 17.75 -5.30
C MET A 1 6.50 17.65 -6.52
N ALA A 2 7.42 18.61 -6.74
CA ALA A 2 8.40 18.57 -7.83
C ALA A 2 9.47 17.45 -7.70
N GLY A 3 9.62 16.84 -6.51
CA GLY A 3 10.60 15.78 -6.26
C GLY A 3 10.47 14.56 -7.19
N TYR A 4 9.24 14.12 -7.47
CA TYR A 4 8.99 12.99 -8.38
C TYR A 4 9.33 13.32 -9.84
N GLN A 5 9.09 14.55 -10.29
CA GLN A 5 9.55 15.00 -11.61
C GLN A 5 11.09 15.02 -11.67
N GLY A 6 11.75 15.36 -10.57
CA GLY A 6 13.20 15.26 -10.43
C GLY A 6 13.74 13.83 -10.56
N ILE A 7 13.02 12.83 -10.03
CA ILE A 7 13.37 11.41 -10.21
C ILE A 7 13.32 11.02 -11.70
N VAL A 8 12.23 11.37 -12.39
CA VAL A 8 12.08 11.12 -13.84
C VAL A 8 13.21 11.78 -14.61
N TYR A 9 13.46 13.07 -14.35
CA TYR A 9 14.53 13.83 -14.98
C TYR A 9 15.89 13.15 -14.76
N ALA A 10 16.25 12.81 -13.52
CA ALA A 10 17.53 12.18 -13.23
C ALA A 10 17.68 10.83 -13.95
N ALA A 11 16.62 10.01 -13.96
CA ALA A 11 16.62 8.73 -14.66
C ALA A 11 16.80 8.88 -16.18
N ASP A 12 16.20 9.92 -16.78
CA ASP A 12 16.32 10.23 -18.21
C ASP A 12 17.67 10.83 -18.59
N HIS A 13 18.38 11.44 -17.64
CA HIS A 13 19.67 12.09 -17.86
C HIS A 13 20.86 11.25 -17.37
N GLY A 14 20.66 9.93 -17.25
CA GLY A 14 21.76 8.98 -17.06
C GLY A 14 22.22 8.79 -15.61
N ALA A 15 21.50 9.32 -14.61
CA ALA A 15 21.83 9.03 -13.22
C ALA A 15 21.57 7.56 -12.89
N ASP A 16 22.59 6.81 -12.51
CA ASP A 16 22.45 5.40 -12.09
C ASP A 16 21.86 5.26 -10.69
N ILE A 17 22.19 6.22 -9.81
CA ILE A 17 21.77 6.29 -8.42
C ILE A 17 21.07 7.63 -8.19
N ILE A 18 19.86 7.59 -7.66
CA ILE A 18 19.04 8.76 -7.35
C ILE A 18 18.85 8.83 -5.83
N SER A 19 19.42 9.85 -5.19
CA SER A 19 19.31 10.08 -3.74
C SER A 19 18.16 11.03 -3.43
N CYS A 20 17.22 10.58 -2.59
CA CYS A 20 16.01 11.31 -2.22
C CYS A 20 15.96 11.57 -0.72
N SER A 21 16.62 12.64 -0.29
CA SER A 21 16.63 13.10 1.11
C SER A 21 15.41 13.96 1.48
N TRP A 22 14.22 13.52 1.06
CA TRP A 22 12.93 14.20 1.25
C TRP A 22 11.80 13.16 1.32
N GLY A 23 10.63 13.55 1.81
CA GLY A 23 9.47 12.68 1.79
C GLY A 23 8.28 13.16 2.64
N SER A 24 7.26 12.29 2.74
CA SER A 24 6.02 12.50 3.50
C SER A 24 5.50 11.17 4.06
N ASN A 25 4.73 11.19 5.15
CA ASN A 25 4.02 10.01 5.62
C ASN A 25 2.79 9.63 4.77
N THR A 26 2.46 10.43 3.77
CA THR A 26 1.36 10.19 2.83
C THR A 26 1.92 9.85 1.45
N PRO A 27 1.54 8.71 0.84
CA PRO A 27 1.96 8.37 -0.50
C PRO A 27 1.27 9.29 -1.53
N GLU A 28 1.97 9.63 -2.61
CA GLU A 28 1.38 10.26 -3.77
C GLU A 28 0.67 9.19 -4.64
N PRO A 29 -0.50 9.49 -5.24
CA PRO A 29 -1.23 8.53 -6.07
C PRO A 29 -0.43 7.97 -7.27
N TYR A 30 0.49 8.76 -7.82
CA TYR A 30 1.36 8.40 -8.95
C TYR A 30 2.79 8.05 -8.52
N GLY A 31 3.10 8.10 -7.22
CA GLY A 31 4.48 7.96 -6.73
C GLY A 31 5.09 6.61 -7.08
N GLN A 32 4.38 5.51 -6.86
CA GLN A 32 4.86 4.17 -7.19
C GLN A 32 5.12 3.96 -8.69
N ASP A 33 4.33 4.61 -9.56
CA ASP A 33 4.51 4.53 -11.02
C ASP A 33 5.77 5.26 -11.46
N VAL A 34 6.06 6.42 -10.85
CA VAL A 34 7.34 7.14 -11.06
C VAL A 34 8.52 6.31 -10.59
N ILE A 35 8.41 5.65 -9.44
CA ILE A 35 9.44 4.74 -8.94
C ILE A 35 9.67 3.61 -9.95
N ARG A 36 8.60 2.90 -10.38
CA ARG A 36 8.72 1.81 -11.36
C ARG A 36 9.30 2.27 -12.69
N TYR A 37 8.94 3.47 -13.17
CA TYR A 37 9.55 4.04 -14.36
C TYR A 37 11.07 4.18 -14.21
N ALA A 38 11.55 4.81 -13.13
CA ALA A 38 12.97 5.00 -12.92
C ALA A 38 13.70 3.68 -12.66
N THR A 39 13.12 2.77 -11.87
CA THR A 39 13.81 1.56 -11.44
C THR A 39 13.72 0.44 -12.45
N ILE A 40 12.54 0.15 -12.99
CA ILE A 40 12.31 -0.96 -13.92
C ILE A 40 12.60 -0.52 -15.36
N ASN A 41 12.00 0.58 -15.81
CA ASN A 41 12.11 0.98 -17.23
C ASN A 41 13.46 1.63 -17.54
N LYS A 42 14.03 2.38 -16.59
CA LYS A 42 15.33 3.06 -16.75
C LYS A 42 16.48 2.34 -16.04
N GLN A 43 16.20 1.25 -15.33
CA GLN A 43 17.20 0.41 -14.65
C GLN A 43 18.04 1.17 -13.61
N LYS A 44 17.44 2.18 -12.96
CA LYS A 44 18.10 3.01 -11.94
C LYS A 44 17.82 2.47 -10.54
N ILE A 45 18.58 2.96 -9.56
CA ILE A 45 18.27 2.71 -8.16
C ILE A 45 17.97 4.01 -7.43
N ILE A 46 17.00 3.93 -6.51
CA ILE A 46 16.57 5.06 -5.70
C ILE A 46 16.87 4.71 -4.25
N LEU A 47 17.57 5.61 -3.56
CA LEU A 47 17.74 5.57 -2.12
C LEU A 47 17.01 6.75 -1.51
N ALA A 48 16.22 6.52 -0.46
CA ALA A 48 15.44 7.58 0.15
C ALA A 48 15.49 7.54 1.68
N ALA A 49 15.40 8.73 2.28
CA ALA A 49 15.46 8.91 3.72
C ALA A 49 14.26 8.26 4.42
N ALA A 50 14.49 7.50 5.49
CA ALA A 50 13.41 6.86 6.24
C ALA A 50 12.55 7.84 7.06
N GLY A 51 12.99 9.10 7.24
CA GLY A 51 12.27 10.12 8.01
C GLY A 51 12.96 10.44 9.35
N ASN A 52 12.63 11.62 9.90
CA ASN A 52 13.31 12.21 11.07
C ASN A 52 12.37 12.43 12.26
N SER A 53 11.35 11.59 12.41
CA SER A 53 10.27 11.77 13.39
C SER A 53 10.28 10.74 14.52
N ASN A 54 11.31 9.89 14.61
CA ASN A 54 11.43 8.83 15.62
C ASN A 54 10.14 7.98 15.78
N ASN A 55 9.59 7.54 14.65
CA ASN A 55 8.33 6.79 14.63
C ASN A 55 8.41 5.58 13.68
N THR A 56 7.34 4.79 13.67
CA THR A 56 7.16 3.61 12.82
C THR A 56 6.25 3.84 11.63
N LEU A 57 5.98 5.11 11.30
CA LEU A 57 5.11 5.46 10.19
C LEU A 57 5.89 5.32 8.87
N PRO A 58 5.31 4.67 7.84
CA PRO A 58 5.86 4.67 6.50
C PRO A 58 6.16 6.09 6.03
N PHE A 59 7.25 6.26 5.27
CA PHE A 59 7.70 7.54 4.75
C PHE A 59 8.02 7.37 3.27
N TYR A 60 7.38 8.16 2.42
CA TYR A 60 7.45 8.05 0.96
C TYR A 60 8.37 9.14 0.39
N PRO A 61 9.32 8.79 -0.49
CA PRO A 61 9.32 7.57 -1.30
C PRO A 61 10.00 6.34 -0.69
N ALA A 62 10.65 6.44 0.48
CA ALA A 62 11.41 5.33 1.10
C ALA A 62 10.60 4.04 1.34
N SER A 63 9.28 4.13 1.49
CA SER A 63 8.40 2.97 1.68
C SER A 63 7.74 2.45 0.39
N TYR A 64 8.09 2.98 -0.79
CA TYR A 64 7.63 2.40 -2.06
C TYR A 64 8.42 1.14 -2.42
N GLU A 65 7.79 0.22 -3.15
CA GLU A 65 8.51 -0.90 -3.75
C GLU A 65 9.62 -0.37 -4.68
N TYR A 66 10.77 -1.05 -4.68
CA TYR A 66 11.96 -0.70 -5.47
C TYR A 66 12.72 0.56 -5.03
N VAL A 67 12.40 1.12 -3.86
CA VAL A 67 13.23 2.15 -3.21
C VAL A 67 13.98 1.51 -2.05
N ILE A 68 15.26 1.84 -1.89
CA ILE A 68 16.03 1.47 -0.70
C ILE A 68 15.80 2.56 0.36
N GLY A 69 15.01 2.25 1.38
CA GLY A 69 14.81 3.10 2.55
C GLY A 69 16.02 3.10 3.48
N VAL A 70 16.50 4.29 3.86
CA VAL A 70 17.74 4.46 4.64
C VAL A 70 17.47 5.09 6.01
N ALA A 71 17.70 4.33 7.08
CA ALA A 71 17.68 4.83 8.46
C ALA A 71 19.05 5.40 8.89
N ALA A 72 19.04 6.26 9.92
CA ALA A 72 20.24 6.91 10.43
C ALA A 72 20.74 6.26 11.72
N THR A 73 22.05 6.02 11.80
CA THR A 73 22.74 5.60 13.01
C THR A 73 23.69 6.69 13.54
N GLN A 74 24.05 6.52 14.81
CA GLN A 74 25.12 7.27 15.46
C GLN A 74 26.46 6.56 15.27
N GLN A 75 27.55 7.21 15.69
CA GLN A 75 28.91 6.64 15.60
C GLN A 75 29.06 5.30 16.34
N THR A 76 28.20 5.03 17.34
CA THR A 76 28.17 3.79 18.12
C THR A 76 27.27 2.70 17.50
N ASP A 77 26.83 2.87 16.25
CA ASP A 77 25.89 2.00 15.54
C ASP A 77 24.51 1.85 16.21
N LEU A 78 24.22 2.68 17.21
CA LEU A 78 22.87 2.84 17.75
C LEU A 78 22.01 3.65 16.79
N LYS A 79 20.70 3.37 16.73
CA LYS A 79 19.73 4.21 16.01
C LYS A 79 19.92 5.68 16.42
N SER A 80 19.94 6.58 15.45
CA SER A 80 19.89 8.02 15.75
C SER A 80 18.57 8.36 16.44
N SER A 81 18.59 9.27 17.41
CA SER A 81 17.41 9.61 18.21
C SER A 81 16.26 10.14 17.35
N ASN A 82 16.57 10.85 16.26
CA ASN A 82 15.58 11.38 15.32
C ASN A 82 15.16 10.39 14.22
N SER A 83 15.93 9.33 13.94
CA SER A 83 15.62 8.41 12.84
C SER A 83 14.29 7.73 13.06
N SER A 84 13.38 7.82 12.08
CA SER A 84 12.26 6.89 11.96
C SER A 84 12.77 5.48 11.64
N TYR A 85 11.97 4.48 11.96
CA TYR A 85 12.33 3.06 11.90
C TYR A 85 11.07 2.23 11.67
N TYR A 86 11.02 1.42 10.63
CA TYR A 86 9.87 0.58 10.29
C TYR A 86 10.31 -0.56 9.39
N THR A 87 9.42 -1.51 9.12
CA THR A 87 9.72 -2.78 8.44
C THR A 87 10.09 -2.64 6.96
N PHE A 88 9.96 -1.44 6.38
CA PHE A 88 10.34 -1.09 5.00
C PHE A 88 11.58 -0.19 4.95
N VAL A 89 12.32 -0.09 6.06
CA VAL A 89 13.72 0.35 6.00
C VAL A 89 14.54 -0.83 5.49
N ASP A 90 15.36 -0.62 4.46
CA ASP A 90 16.15 -1.69 3.83
C ASP A 90 17.59 -1.72 4.34
N ILE A 91 18.15 -0.56 4.69
CA ILE A 91 19.50 -0.41 5.23
C ILE A 91 19.58 0.79 6.19
N SER A 92 20.64 0.83 6.98
CA SER A 92 21.02 1.96 7.80
C SER A 92 22.38 2.53 7.37
N ALA A 93 22.63 3.80 7.64
CA ALA A 93 23.95 4.40 7.46
C ALA A 93 24.20 5.46 8.53
N PRO A 94 25.47 5.85 8.80
CA PRO A 94 25.77 6.95 9.69
C PRO A 94 25.01 8.21 9.29
N GLY A 95 24.26 8.79 10.21
CA GLY A 95 23.45 10.00 9.95
C GLY A 95 23.48 11.02 11.08
N GLN A 96 24.14 10.73 12.19
CA GLN A 96 24.36 11.69 13.28
C GLN A 96 25.77 12.26 13.19
N ALA A 97 25.90 13.56 13.41
CA ALA A 97 27.17 14.27 13.45
C ALA A 97 27.98 14.10 12.15
N ILE A 98 27.32 14.28 11.00
CA ILE A 98 27.95 14.16 9.68
C ILE A 98 28.45 15.53 9.22
N PHE A 99 29.74 15.65 8.93
CA PHE A 99 30.30 16.90 8.43
C PHE A 99 29.94 17.11 6.96
N ASN A 100 29.34 18.27 6.64
CA ASN A 100 28.74 18.54 5.34
C ASN A 100 29.10 19.95 4.83
N THR A 101 29.01 20.13 3.51
CA THR A 101 29.13 21.42 2.84
C THR A 101 27.79 22.16 2.86
N TYR A 102 27.82 23.44 3.19
CA TYR A 102 26.69 24.36 3.10
C TYR A 102 27.05 25.53 2.17
N ALA A 103 26.06 26.24 1.66
CA ALA A 103 26.28 27.35 0.71
C ALA A 103 27.33 28.37 1.17
N ASN A 104 27.47 28.58 2.49
CA ASN A 104 28.40 29.54 3.09
C ASN A 104 29.47 28.89 3.98
N GLY A 105 29.81 27.61 3.79
CA GLY A 105 30.90 26.96 4.53
C GLY A 105 30.64 25.49 4.86
N TRP A 106 30.97 25.10 6.08
CA TRP A 106 30.88 23.72 6.56
C TRP A 106 30.08 23.65 7.85
N GLY A 107 29.41 22.53 8.09
CA GLY A 107 28.60 22.33 9.29
C GLY A 107 28.28 20.87 9.53
N MET A 108 27.59 20.60 10.63
CA MET A 108 27.19 19.25 11.01
C MET A 108 25.72 19.00 10.66
N GLY A 109 25.47 17.98 9.83
CA GLY A 109 24.16 17.42 9.54
C GLY A 109 23.78 16.33 10.53
N ASN A 110 22.48 16.21 10.80
CA ASN A 110 21.91 15.18 11.66
C ASN A 110 20.56 14.70 11.08
N GLY A 111 20.54 13.53 10.47
CA GLY A 111 19.31 12.88 10.06
C GLY A 111 19.49 11.79 9.01
N THR A 112 18.35 11.20 8.65
CA THR A 112 18.25 10.22 7.57
C THR A 112 18.64 10.79 6.21
N SER A 113 18.57 12.12 6.03
CA SER A 113 19.07 12.82 4.84
C SER A 113 20.58 12.64 4.62
N ASP A 114 21.38 12.74 5.69
CA ASP A 114 22.83 12.52 5.62
C ASP A 114 23.14 11.04 5.42
N ALA A 115 22.44 10.16 6.15
CA ALA A 115 22.55 8.70 6.00
C ALA A 115 22.25 8.24 4.56
N THR A 116 21.20 8.78 3.94
CA THR A 116 20.82 8.47 2.56
C THR A 116 21.92 8.86 1.57
N SER A 117 22.53 10.02 1.78
CA SER A 117 23.64 10.50 0.94
C SER A 117 24.87 9.60 1.07
N ILE A 118 25.19 9.15 2.30
CA ILE A 118 26.27 8.20 2.55
C ILE A 118 25.98 6.83 1.92
N ALA A 119 24.75 6.33 2.03
CA ALA A 119 24.33 5.08 1.39
C ALA A 119 24.41 5.16 -0.15
N ALA A 120 23.99 6.29 -0.73
CA ALA A 120 24.06 6.51 -2.18
C ALA A 120 25.52 6.56 -2.66
N GLY A 121 26.37 7.32 -1.98
CA GLY A 121 27.81 7.36 -2.26
C GLY A 121 28.48 5.99 -2.08
N GLY A 122 28.08 5.24 -1.05
CA GLY A 122 28.53 3.87 -0.83
C GLY A 122 28.12 2.92 -1.96
N THR A 123 26.89 3.03 -2.45
CA THR A 123 26.41 2.28 -3.61
C THR A 123 27.24 2.61 -4.86
N ALA A 124 27.57 3.89 -5.08
CA ALA A 124 28.42 4.31 -6.18
C ALA A 124 29.84 3.74 -6.08
N LEU A 125 30.42 3.66 -4.88
CA LEU A 125 31.72 3.02 -4.63
C LEU A 125 31.68 1.51 -4.92
N VAL A 126 30.60 0.84 -4.55
CA VAL A 126 30.40 -0.58 -4.86
C VAL A 126 30.29 -0.80 -6.38
N MET A 127 29.55 0.05 -7.10
CA MET A 127 29.47 0.01 -8.57
C MET A 127 30.82 0.27 -9.24
N SER A 128 31.62 1.21 -8.73
CA SER A 128 32.92 1.54 -9.33
C SER A 128 33.95 0.44 -9.11
N TYR A 129 33.90 -0.26 -7.98
CA TYR A 129 34.75 -1.41 -7.70
C TYR A 129 34.32 -2.65 -8.49
N HIS A 130 33.04 -2.97 -8.49
CA HIS A 130 32.46 -4.11 -9.23
C HIS A 130 31.87 -3.63 -10.56
N ASN A 131 32.75 -3.32 -11.52
CA ASN A 131 32.38 -2.72 -12.81
C ASN A 131 31.43 -3.55 -13.70
N ASN A 132 31.13 -4.79 -13.30
CA ASN A 132 30.20 -5.70 -13.97
C ASN A 132 28.80 -5.70 -13.34
N LEU A 133 28.58 -5.01 -12.21
CA LEU A 133 27.28 -4.90 -11.56
C LEU A 133 26.51 -3.69 -12.07
N ASN A 134 25.22 -3.89 -12.33
CA ASN A 134 24.30 -2.78 -12.55
C ASN A 134 23.85 -2.13 -11.22
N ALA A 135 23.11 -1.03 -11.31
CA ALA A 135 22.65 -0.29 -10.13
C ALA A 135 21.81 -1.13 -9.16
N TRP A 136 20.94 -2.02 -9.69
CA TRP A 136 20.12 -2.93 -8.88
C TRP A 136 20.97 -3.93 -8.11
N GLN A 137 21.97 -4.52 -8.77
CA GLN A 137 22.91 -5.45 -8.17
C GLN A 137 23.76 -4.79 -7.09
N ALA A 138 24.24 -3.57 -7.32
CA ALA A 138 24.97 -2.82 -6.30
C ALA A 138 24.09 -2.51 -5.07
N GLY A 139 22.83 -2.14 -5.29
CA GLY A 139 21.83 -1.97 -4.23
C GLY A 139 21.54 -3.23 -3.43
N ALA A 140 21.40 -4.36 -4.11
CA ALA A 140 21.24 -5.66 -3.45
C ALA A 140 22.50 -6.05 -2.66
N LEU A 141 23.68 -5.76 -3.21
CA LEU A 141 24.96 -6.09 -2.57
C LEU A 141 25.15 -5.30 -1.27
N ILE A 142 24.88 -3.99 -1.24
CA ILE A 142 25.00 -3.20 0.00
C ILE A 142 24.06 -3.68 1.11
N GLN A 143 22.88 -4.18 0.75
CA GLN A 143 21.93 -4.78 1.70
C GLN A 143 22.43 -6.15 2.19
N GLN A 144 22.87 -7.00 1.25
CA GLN A 144 23.38 -8.34 1.56
C GLN A 144 24.60 -8.31 2.50
N THR A 145 25.47 -7.32 2.36
CA THR A 145 26.72 -7.23 3.13
C THR A 145 26.64 -6.28 4.33
N ALA A 146 25.47 -5.70 4.59
CA ALA A 146 25.27 -4.82 5.73
C ALA A 146 25.66 -5.48 7.07
N TYR A 147 26.16 -4.66 8.00
CA TYR A 147 26.43 -5.08 9.36
C TYR A 147 25.15 -5.06 10.19
N SER A 148 24.67 -6.24 10.59
CA SER A 148 23.38 -6.37 11.28
C SER A 148 23.37 -5.64 12.62
N LEU A 149 22.49 -4.64 12.73
CA LEU A 149 22.32 -3.81 13.91
C LEU A 149 21.48 -4.47 15.00
N ASP A 150 20.69 -5.49 14.65
CA ASP A 150 19.87 -6.26 15.58
C ASP A 150 20.71 -7.00 16.64
N THR A 151 22.01 -7.21 16.36
CA THR A 151 22.96 -7.84 17.29
C THR A 151 23.43 -6.90 18.41
N ILE A 152 23.15 -5.60 18.30
CA ILE A 152 23.57 -4.59 19.28
C ILE A 152 22.47 -4.46 20.35
N PRO A 153 22.76 -4.69 21.66
CA PRO A 153 21.74 -4.66 22.71
C PRO A 153 20.92 -3.37 22.76
N GLY A 154 21.54 -2.21 22.49
CA GLY A 154 20.86 -0.91 22.47
C GLY A 154 19.85 -0.74 21.33
N ASN A 155 19.89 -1.61 20.31
CA ASN A 155 18.94 -1.62 19.19
C ASN A 155 17.85 -2.69 19.32
N ALA A 156 17.85 -3.50 20.39
CA ALA A 156 16.84 -4.54 20.60
C ALA A 156 15.38 -4.04 20.48
N PRO A 157 15.01 -2.81 20.91
CA PRO A 157 13.66 -2.26 20.70
C PRO A 157 13.28 -2.00 19.24
N TYR A 158 14.25 -1.95 18.33
CA TYR A 158 14.10 -1.62 16.91
C TYR A 158 14.44 -2.81 16.00
N ALA A 159 14.51 -4.02 16.55
CA ALA A 159 14.93 -5.20 15.81
C ALA A 159 14.09 -5.38 14.53
N LYS A 160 14.75 -5.61 13.39
CA LYS A 160 14.14 -5.73 12.06
C LYS A 160 13.43 -4.46 11.54
N GLN A 161 13.65 -3.31 12.17
CA GLN A 161 13.11 -2.01 11.73
C GLN A 161 14.20 -1.03 11.28
N LEU A 162 15.46 -1.49 11.25
CA LEU A 162 16.65 -0.75 10.81
C LEU A 162 17.28 -1.35 9.54
N GLY A 163 16.47 -2.10 8.79
CA GLY A 163 16.86 -2.82 7.59
C GLY A 163 17.84 -3.96 7.84
N SER A 164 18.56 -4.36 6.80
CA SER A 164 19.58 -5.41 6.84
C SER A 164 20.75 -5.06 7.77
N GLY A 165 20.86 -3.79 8.16
CA GLY A 165 21.86 -3.27 9.08
C GLY A 165 22.58 -2.05 8.52
N ARG A 166 23.70 -1.67 9.13
CA ARG A 166 24.51 -0.54 8.67
C ARG A 166 25.28 -0.89 7.41
N LEU A 167 25.34 0.03 6.45
CA LEU A 167 26.27 -0.02 5.32
C LEU A 167 27.68 -0.43 5.79
N ASP A 168 28.24 -1.42 5.10
CA ASP A 168 29.59 -1.93 5.33
C ASP A 168 30.29 -2.12 3.98
N LEU A 169 31.06 -1.11 3.58
CA LEU A 169 31.76 -1.10 2.30
C LEU A 169 32.87 -2.14 2.21
N TRP A 170 33.53 -2.44 3.33
CA TRP A 170 34.57 -3.47 3.35
C TRP A 170 33.96 -4.84 3.03
N ARG A 171 32.85 -5.19 3.69
CA ARG A 171 32.14 -6.44 3.40
C ARG A 171 31.59 -6.46 1.97
N ALA A 172 31.10 -5.33 1.45
CA ALA A 172 30.61 -5.23 0.07
C ALA A 172 31.66 -5.54 -1.00
N ILE A 173 32.94 -5.27 -0.73
CA ILE A 173 34.04 -5.57 -1.68
C ILE A 173 34.77 -6.88 -1.37
N SER A 174 34.69 -7.38 -0.13
CA SER A 174 35.45 -8.55 0.31
C SER A 174 34.65 -9.86 0.36
N GLN A 175 33.32 -9.80 0.48
CA GLN A 175 32.47 -10.99 0.63
C GLN A 175 31.98 -11.52 -0.73
N PRO A 176 31.82 -12.86 -0.87
CA PRO A 176 31.26 -13.43 -2.09
C PRO A 176 29.79 -13.03 -2.24
N GLN A 177 29.41 -12.66 -3.45
CA GLN A 177 28.03 -12.35 -3.82
C GLN A 177 27.16 -13.63 -3.73
N ARG A 178 26.00 -13.52 -3.10
CA ARG A 178 24.99 -14.58 -2.98
C ARG A 178 23.70 -14.16 -3.68
N ALA A 179 22.80 -15.12 -3.88
CA ALA A 179 21.46 -14.82 -4.39
C ALA A 179 20.77 -13.76 -3.52
N PHE A 180 20.00 -12.88 -4.15
CA PHE A 180 19.22 -11.87 -3.44
C PHE A 180 17.82 -11.86 -4.04
N ILE A 181 16.89 -12.50 -3.34
CA ILE A 181 15.58 -12.83 -3.90
C ILE A 181 14.54 -11.80 -3.47
N HIS A 182 13.70 -11.38 -4.40
CA HIS A 182 12.56 -10.53 -4.11
C HIS A 182 11.31 -11.07 -4.81
N MET A 183 10.22 -11.25 -4.06
CA MET A 183 8.94 -11.70 -4.61
C MET A 183 8.23 -10.48 -5.20
N THR A 184 7.94 -10.57 -6.50
CA THR A 184 7.30 -9.56 -7.34
C THR A 184 5.97 -10.10 -7.87
N GLU A 185 5.18 -9.23 -8.51
CA GLU A 185 3.93 -9.61 -9.19
C GLU A 185 2.96 -10.44 -8.33
N ARG A 186 2.90 -10.10 -7.03
CA ARG A 186 2.14 -10.83 -6.02
C ARG A 186 0.66 -10.91 -6.38
N GLN A 187 0.11 -12.12 -6.37
CA GLN A 187 -1.31 -12.41 -6.57
C GLN A 187 -1.90 -13.00 -5.30
N TYR A 188 -3.13 -12.59 -5.00
CA TYR A 188 -3.88 -13.06 -3.85
C TYR A 188 -5.23 -13.60 -4.31
N THR A 189 -5.63 -14.76 -3.81
CA THR A 189 -6.95 -15.31 -4.11
C THR A 189 -7.53 -16.10 -2.94
N ASN A 190 -8.86 -16.15 -2.85
CA ASN A 190 -9.61 -17.11 -2.02
C ASN A 190 -10.31 -18.17 -2.90
N HIS A 191 -9.95 -18.25 -4.19
CA HIS A 191 -10.62 -19.04 -5.24
C HIS A 191 -12.11 -18.74 -5.41
N HIS A 192 -12.57 -17.61 -4.87
CA HIS A 192 -13.93 -17.14 -4.96
C HIS A 192 -13.91 -15.72 -5.52
N ASP A 193 -14.07 -14.72 -4.67
CA ASP A 193 -14.30 -13.34 -5.05
C ASP A 193 -13.10 -12.40 -4.79
N ASN A 194 -12.04 -12.93 -4.17
CA ASN A 194 -10.86 -12.22 -3.69
C ASN A 194 -11.19 -11.10 -2.68
N PHE A 195 -12.27 -11.28 -1.92
CA PHE A 195 -12.60 -10.48 -0.75
C PHE A 195 -12.28 -11.31 0.50
N PHE A 196 -11.18 -10.99 1.19
CA PHE A 196 -10.62 -11.87 2.21
C PHE A 196 -11.27 -11.65 3.58
N LEU A 197 -12.41 -12.29 3.82
CA LEU A 197 -13.19 -12.16 5.05
C LEU A 197 -12.73 -13.12 6.14
N ILE A 198 -13.25 -12.93 7.36
CA ILE A 198 -13.07 -13.87 8.47
C ILE A 198 -13.48 -15.29 8.04
N GLY A 199 -12.60 -16.26 8.29
CA GLY A 199 -12.80 -17.67 7.94
C GLY A 199 -12.29 -18.04 6.54
N ASP A 200 -11.97 -17.06 5.68
CA ASP A 200 -11.44 -17.34 4.36
C ASP A 200 -10.00 -17.83 4.42
N THR A 201 -9.69 -18.79 3.56
CA THR A 201 -8.31 -19.12 3.22
C THR A 201 -7.86 -18.22 2.07
N VAL A 202 -6.68 -17.64 2.22
CA VAL A 202 -6.03 -16.77 1.24
C VAL A 202 -4.77 -17.46 0.74
N TRP A 203 -4.69 -17.63 -0.57
CA TRP A 203 -3.51 -18.12 -1.28
C TRP A 203 -2.71 -16.95 -1.84
N LEU A 204 -1.40 -16.97 -1.60
CA LEU A 204 -0.44 -15.96 -2.07
C LEU A 204 0.57 -16.62 -3.01
N SER A 205 0.57 -16.20 -4.28
CA SER A 205 1.52 -16.61 -5.31
C SER A 205 2.20 -15.39 -5.93
N GLY A 206 3.25 -15.60 -6.72
CA GLY A 206 3.98 -14.52 -7.40
C GLY A 206 5.27 -14.99 -8.04
N ASN A 207 5.96 -14.04 -8.68
CA ASN A 207 7.27 -14.27 -9.29
C ASN A 207 8.38 -13.98 -8.28
N TYR A 208 9.54 -14.59 -8.47
CA TYR A 208 10.72 -14.40 -7.64
C TYR A 208 11.88 -13.93 -8.50
N LEU A 209 12.21 -12.65 -8.37
CA LEU A 209 13.35 -12.04 -9.04
C LEU A 209 14.62 -12.30 -8.21
N ASN A 210 15.62 -12.94 -8.80
CA ASN A 210 16.95 -12.98 -8.21
C ASN A 210 17.79 -11.82 -8.75
N ILE A 211 18.25 -10.91 -7.90
CA ILE A 211 18.93 -9.70 -8.34
C ILE A 211 20.43 -9.93 -8.54
N LEU A 212 21.10 -10.65 -7.62
CA LEU A 212 22.55 -10.52 -7.43
C LEU A 212 23.39 -11.65 -8.03
N ALA A 213 23.33 -12.86 -7.47
CA ALA A 213 24.13 -14.01 -7.93
C ALA A 213 23.27 -15.28 -8.05
N ASN A 214 23.66 -16.25 -8.87
CA ASN A 214 22.87 -17.47 -9.08
C ASN A 214 22.57 -18.21 -7.77
N SER A 215 21.31 -18.63 -7.59
CA SER A 215 20.91 -19.48 -6.47
C SER A 215 21.17 -20.96 -6.79
N THR A 216 21.06 -21.82 -5.78
CA THR A 216 21.04 -23.27 -5.98
C THR A 216 19.62 -23.79 -6.23
N SER A 217 19.49 -25.08 -6.56
CA SER A 217 18.21 -25.76 -6.68
C SER A 217 17.44 -25.89 -5.36
N ASN A 218 18.06 -25.58 -4.21
CA ASN A 218 17.45 -25.66 -2.88
C ASN A 218 16.78 -24.35 -2.44
N LEU A 219 16.79 -23.31 -3.28
CA LEU A 219 16.18 -22.04 -2.95
C LEU A 219 14.69 -22.22 -2.64
N LYS A 220 14.31 -21.75 -1.45
CA LYS A 220 12.94 -21.78 -0.95
C LYS A 220 12.59 -20.46 -0.28
N ALA A 221 11.30 -20.16 -0.25
CA ALA A 221 10.75 -19.04 0.50
C ALA A 221 9.85 -19.55 1.62
N LYS A 222 9.88 -18.85 2.76
CA LYS A 222 9.09 -19.17 3.94
C LYS A 222 8.27 -17.97 4.39
N LEU A 223 6.94 -18.10 4.38
CA LEU A 223 6.02 -17.10 4.91
C LEU A 223 5.94 -17.20 6.44
N ILE A 224 6.08 -16.06 7.11
CA ILE A 224 6.06 -15.93 8.56
C ILE A 224 5.16 -14.76 8.94
N SER A 225 4.33 -14.92 9.96
CA SER A 225 3.60 -13.82 10.57
C SER A 225 3.54 -14.01 12.09
N GLN A 226 3.64 -12.91 12.82
CA GLN A 226 3.38 -12.85 14.27
C GLN A 226 2.01 -12.23 14.56
N ASN A 227 1.20 -12.04 13.52
CA ASN A 227 -0.08 -11.37 13.61
C ASN A 227 -1.13 -12.33 14.20
N PRO A 228 -1.85 -11.95 15.28
CA PRO A 228 -2.84 -12.83 15.91
C PRO A 228 -4.08 -13.09 15.02
N TYR A 229 -4.28 -12.28 13.98
CA TYR A 229 -5.46 -12.32 13.14
C TYR A 229 -5.31 -13.21 11.91
N VAL A 230 -4.17 -13.88 11.73
CA VAL A 230 -3.96 -14.86 10.66
C VAL A 230 -3.33 -16.14 11.19
N THR A 231 -3.67 -17.27 10.59
CA THR A 231 -3.01 -18.54 10.84
C THR A 231 -2.46 -19.08 9.53
N ILE A 232 -1.14 -19.27 9.46
CA ILE A 232 -0.48 -19.79 8.27
C ILE A 232 -0.76 -21.29 8.16
N ILE A 233 -1.25 -21.72 6.99
CA ILE A 233 -1.59 -23.10 6.65
C ILE A 233 -0.47 -23.72 5.83
N ASP A 234 -0.03 -23.03 4.77
CA ASP A 234 1.14 -23.38 3.99
C ASP A 234 2.15 -22.24 4.04
N SER A 235 3.33 -22.56 4.55
CA SER A 235 4.38 -21.59 4.82
C SER A 235 5.57 -21.71 3.90
N ILE A 236 5.68 -22.73 3.05
CA ILE A 236 6.92 -22.98 2.29
C ILE A 236 6.61 -23.09 0.80
N VAL A 237 7.32 -22.32 -0.01
CA VAL A 237 7.34 -22.44 -1.46
C VAL A 237 8.74 -22.84 -1.91
N SER A 238 8.84 -23.96 -2.64
CA SER A 238 10.09 -24.36 -3.30
C SER A 238 10.24 -23.57 -4.60
N ILE A 239 11.21 -22.66 -4.68
CA ILE A 239 11.43 -21.82 -5.86
C ILE A 239 12.27 -22.58 -6.89
N GLY A 240 13.25 -23.37 -6.43
CA GLY A 240 14.23 -24.00 -7.30
C GLY A 240 15.30 -23.01 -7.78
N GLN A 241 16.14 -23.44 -8.73
CA GLN A 241 17.25 -22.61 -9.21
C GLN A 241 16.74 -21.36 -9.92
N CYS A 242 17.27 -20.20 -9.53
CA CYS A 242 17.01 -18.91 -10.15
C CYS A 242 18.35 -18.20 -10.41
N ASN A 243 18.66 -17.94 -11.67
CA ASN A 243 19.90 -17.26 -12.03
C ASN A 243 19.81 -15.74 -11.79
N ALA A 244 20.95 -15.06 -11.66
CA ALA A 244 20.98 -13.62 -11.47
C ALA A 244 20.25 -12.87 -12.60
N LEU A 245 19.50 -11.85 -12.22
CA LEU A 245 18.63 -11.03 -13.08
C LEU A 245 17.55 -11.82 -13.83
N GLN A 246 17.14 -12.98 -13.30
CA GLN A 246 16.04 -13.79 -13.85
C GLN A 246 14.89 -13.90 -12.86
N ASN A 247 13.70 -14.20 -13.38
CA ASN A 247 12.53 -14.53 -12.59
C ASN A 247 12.33 -16.06 -12.53
N ALA A 248 11.91 -16.54 -11.38
CA ALA A 248 11.31 -17.86 -11.20
C ALA A 248 9.82 -17.72 -10.89
N SER A 249 9.00 -18.58 -11.47
CA SER A 249 7.53 -18.56 -11.32
C SER A 249 7.06 -19.96 -10.88
N PRO A 250 7.27 -20.34 -9.61
CA PRO A 250 6.81 -21.63 -9.11
C PRO A 250 5.28 -21.67 -9.12
N THR A 251 4.72 -22.87 -9.26
CA THR A 251 3.26 -23.08 -9.20
C THR A 251 2.72 -23.10 -7.78
N ASP A 252 3.59 -23.36 -6.80
CA ASP A 252 3.23 -23.42 -5.39
C ASP A 252 2.94 -22.02 -4.84
N SER A 253 2.09 -21.97 -3.82
CA SER A 253 1.64 -20.74 -3.18
C SER A 253 1.65 -20.89 -1.67
N PHE A 254 1.91 -19.81 -0.95
CA PHE A 254 1.62 -19.77 0.48
C PHE A 254 0.11 -19.77 0.71
N ALA A 255 -0.32 -20.23 1.89
CA ALA A 255 -1.71 -20.17 2.29
C ALA A 255 -1.86 -19.77 3.77
N PHE A 256 -2.85 -18.94 4.09
CA PHE A 256 -3.21 -18.60 5.47
C PHE A 256 -4.72 -18.39 5.60
N ILE A 257 -5.26 -18.57 6.80
CA ILE A 257 -6.66 -18.28 7.13
C ILE A 257 -6.79 -16.97 7.91
N VAL A 258 -7.87 -16.22 7.67
CA VAL A 258 -8.24 -15.02 8.44
C VAL A 258 -8.99 -15.43 9.70
N ASN A 259 -8.47 -15.08 10.88
CA ASN A 259 -9.00 -15.53 12.17
C ASN A 259 -10.25 -14.75 12.60
N PRO A 260 -11.14 -15.33 13.43
CA PRO A 260 -12.40 -14.70 13.87
C PRO A 260 -12.31 -13.35 14.60
N ALA A 261 -11.17 -13.03 15.20
CA ALA A 261 -10.97 -11.78 15.93
C ALA A 261 -10.35 -10.65 15.07
N CYS A 262 -10.20 -10.87 13.75
CA CYS A 262 -9.63 -9.88 12.85
C CYS A 262 -10.48 -8.60 12.84
N PRO A 263 -9.92 -7.42 13.15
CA PRO A 263 -10.61 -6.15 12.97
C PRO A 263 -10.96 -5.92 11.49
N VAL A 264 -11.94 -5.06 11.23
CA VAL A 264 -12.24 -4.64 9.86
C VAL A 264 -11.11 -3.77 9.28
N ASN A 265 -10.96 -3.78 7.95
CA ASN A 265 -9.96 -2.98 7.21
C ASN A 265 -8.53 -3.18 7.71
N TYR A 266 -8.14 -4.42 7.96
CA TYR A 266 -6.88 -4.71 8.63
C TYR A 266 -5.75 -5.05 7.64
N SER A 267 -4.62 -4.35 7.72
CA SER A 267 -3.41 -4.70 6.96
C SER A 267 -2.51 -5.64 7.76
N ALA A 268 -2.57 -6.94 7.46
CA ALA A 268 -1.73 -7.94 8.09
C ALA A 268 -0.30 -7.92 7.53
N LEU A 269 0.69 -7.76 8.41
CA LEU A 269 2.10 -7.85 8.08
C LEU A 269 2.58 -9.30 8.01
N PHE A 270 3.28 -9.63 6.94
CA PHE A 270 4.00 -10.89 6.78
C PHE A 270 5.46 -10.61 6.47
N LYS A 271 6.32 -11.54 6.88
CA LYS A 271 7.71 -11.63 6.46
C LYS A 271 7.89 -12.85 5.57
N ILE A 272 8.56 -12.69 4.44
CA ILE A 272 9.00 -13.80 3.60
C ILE A 272 10.51 -13.93 3.79
N ASP A 273 10.95 -15.05 4.35
CA ASP A 273 12.37 -15.41 4.45
C ASP A 273 12.76 -16.28 3.25
N TYR A 274 13.81 -15.90 2.55
CA TYR A 274 14.44 -16.70 1.51
C TYR A 274 15.62 -17.45 2.10
N ASP A 275 15.73 -18.74 1.82
CA ASP A 275 16.87 -19.56 2.24
C ASP A 275 17.45 -20.30 1.04
N ASP A 276 18.75 -20.15 0.84
CA ASP A 276 19.54 -20.90 -0.13
C ASP A 276 20.81 -21.43 0.54
N ASN A 277 20.74 -22.66 1.06
CA ASN A 277 21.81 -23.35 1.80
C ASN A 277 22.38 -22.53 2.97
N GLY A 278 21.52 -21.92 3.78
CA GLY A 278 21.89 -21.16 4.97
C GLY A 278 22.22 -19.68 4.72
N PHE A 279 22.29 -19.24 3.46
CA PHE A 279 22.21 -17.81 3.16
C PHE A 279 20.75 -17.38 3.21
N THR A 280 20.47 -16.27 3.90
CA THR A 280 19.11 -15.74 4.00
C THR A 280 19.04 -14.27 3.64
N ASN A 281 17.98 -13.91 2.92
CA ASN A 281 17.50 -12.54 2.80
C ASN A 281 15.99 -12.54 3.07
N HIS A 282 15.39 -11.39 3.33
CA HIS A 282 13.96 -11.34 3.65
C HIS A 282 13.29 -10.11 3.06
N GLN A 283 11.96 -10.14 3.01
CA GLN A 283 11.13 -8.99 2.69
C GLN A 283 9.88 -8.97 3.56
N PHE A 284 9.32 -7.78 3.76
CA PHE A 284 8.04 -7.60 4.42
C PHE A 284 6.95 -7.25 3.40
N ILE A 285 5.74 -7.77 3.61
CA ILE A 285 4.58 -7.45 2.79
C ILE A 285 3.36 -7.21 3.69
N TYR A 286 2.48 -6.31 3.27
CA TYR A 286 1.14 -6.20 3.82
C TYR A 286 0.13 -6.93 2.94
N VAL A 287 -0.85 -7.56 3.58
CA VAL A 287 -2.05 -8.09 2.94
C VAL A 287 -3.25 -7.47 3.63
N PHE A 288 -4.10 -6.80 2.86
CA PHE A 288 -5.34 -6.19 3.36
C PHE A 288 -6.42 -7.26 3.49
N ILE A 289 -6.94 -7.45 4.70
CA ILE A 289 -7.87 -8.51 5.08
C ILE A 289 -9.02 -7.96 5.92
N ASN A 290 -10.10 -8.74 5.98
CA ASN A 290 -11.39 -8.37 6.53
C ASN A 290 -11.89 -6.97 6.09
N PRO A 291 -11.90 -6.68 4.78
CA PRO A 291 -12.31 -5.37 4.27
C PRO A 291 -13.80 -5.11 4.48
N GLU A 292 -14.15 -3.85 4.78
CA GLU A 292 -15.52 -3.33 4.70
C GLU A 292 -15.77 -2.49 3.45
N PHE A 293 -14.79 -2.38 2.57
CA PHE A 293 -14.94 -1.65 1.31
C PHE A 293 -14.14 -2.28 0.19
N TYR A 294 -14.54 -2.00 -1.04
CA TYR A 294 -13.86 -2.39 -2.25
C TYR A 294 -13.73 -1.20 -3.19
N THR A 295 -12.53 -0.93 -3.68
CA THR A 295 -12.30 0.05 -4.75
C THR A 295 -12.23 -0.66 -6.09
N SER A 296 -13.25 -0.46 -6.92
CA SER A 296 -13.20 -0.85 -8.33
C SER A 296 -12.45 0.21 -9.12
N SER A 297 -11.55 -0.21 -10.02
CA SER A 297 -10.82 0.68 -10.94
C SER A 297 -10.99 0.29 -12.42
N ASN A 298 -11.93 -0.59 -12.69
CA ASN A 298 -12.18 -1.17 -14.00
C ASN A 298 -13.24 -0.38 -14.79
N HIS A 299 -13.23 -0.52 -16.11
CA HIS A 299 -14.31 -0.04 -16.99
C HIS A 299 -14.45 1.48 -17.12
N GLY A 300 -13.33 2.20 -16.99
CA GLY A 300 -13.29 3.66 -17.16
C GLY A 300 -13.83 4.43 -15.96
N LEU A 301 -14.10 3.75 -14.84
CA LEU A 301 -14.60 4.35 -13.61
C LEU A 301 -13.84 3.78 -12.41
N VAL A 302 -13.40 4.65 -11.53
CA VAL A 302 -12.81 4.28 -10.25
C VAL A 302 -13.76 4.73 -9.15
N THR A 303 -14.30 3.80 -8.37
CA THR A 303 -15.10 4.13 -7.19
C THR A 303 -14.98 3.10 -6.09
N THR A 304 -15.13 3.55 -4.84
CA THR A 304 -15.20 2.68 -3.68
C THR A 304 -16.65 2.38 -3.30
N LEU A 305 -16.93 1.14 -2.93
CA LEU A 305 -18.19 0.68 -2.38
C LEU A 305 -17.95 0.17 -0.97
N THR A 306 -18.88 0.42 -0.05
CA THR A 306 -18.70 0.05 1.37
C THR A 306 -19.81 -0.87 1.86
N SER A 307 -19.55 -1.63 2.93
CA SER A 307 -20.51 -2.50 3.60
C SER A 307 -21.70 -1.76 4.21
N THR A 308 -21.58 -0.45 4.43
CA THR A 308 -22.59 0.41 5.05
C THR A 308 -23.35 1.28 4.04
N GLY A 309 -23.16 1.03 2.75
CA GLY A 309 -23.88 1.72 1.68
C GLY A 309 -23.36 3.13 1.35
N ARG A 310 -22.17 3.48 1.83
CA ARG A 310 -21.41 4.62 1.30
C ARG A 310 -20.82 4.27 -0.06
N ILE A 311 -20.63 5.30 -0.87
CA ILE A 311 -20.00 5.23 -2.18
C ILE A 311 -18.94 6.33 -2.24
N GLY A 312 -17.75 5.97 -2.74
CA GLY A 312 -16.60 6.85 -2.91
C GLY A 312 -15.54 6.71 -1.82
N PHE A 313 -15.94 6.83 -0.55
CA PHE A 313 -15.06 6.68 0.61
C PHE A 313 -15.76 5.93 1.74
N ASN A 314 -15.00 5.07 2.44
CA ASN A 314 -15.43 4.34 3.62
C ASN A 314 -15.41 5.23 4.86
N ASP A 315 -14.40 6.09 4.95
CA ASP A 315 -14.18 7.01 6.04
C ASP A 315 -14.53 8.46 5.66
N ASN A 316 -14.50 9.32 6.67
CA ASN A 316 -14.84 10.73 6.53
C ASN A 316 -13.62 11.59 6.16
N ALA A 317 -12.41 11.11 6.43
CA ALA A 317 -11.18 11.81 6.07
C ALA A 317 -10.77 11.54 4.61
N SER A 318 -11.58 10.77 3.87
CA SER A 318 -11.27 10.33 2.51
C SER A 318 -9.95 9.55 2.42
N ALA A 319 -9.54 8.90 3.51
CA ALA A 319 -8.33 8.10 3.59
C ALA A 319 -8.54 6.66 3.09
N GLU A 320 -9.76 6.13 3.21
CA GLU A 320 -10.17 4.78 2.85
C GLU A 320 -11.10 4.82 1.65
N GLY A 321 -10.55 4.76 0.45
CA GLY A 321 -11.32 4.73 -0.78
C GLY A 321 -10.69 5.57 -1.87
N SER A 322 -11.50 6.01 -2.82
CA SER A 322 -11.00 6.58 -4.07
C SER A 322 -11.91 7.64 -4.68
N GLY A 323 -12.96 8.03 -3.96
CA GLY A 323 -14.01 8.89 -4.49
C GLY A 323 -14.66 8.24 -5.70
N TYR A 324 -15.15 9.04 -6.63
CA TYR A 324 -15.68 8.58 -7.91
C TYR A 324 -14.97 9.33 -9.04
N ARG A 325 -14.24 8.60 -9.89
CA ARG A 325 -13.35 9.18 -10.91
C ARG A 325 -13.59 8.54 -12.26
N ILE A 326 -13.82 9.34 -13.30
CA ILE A 326 -14.07 8.84 -14.66
C ILE A 326 -12.81 9.00 -15.51
N LYS A 327 -12.43 7.97 -16.26
CA LYS A 327 -11.40 8.06 -17.30
C LYS A 327 -12.06 8.56 -18.59
N ASP A 328 -11.91 9.84 -18.90
CA ASP A 328 -12.43 10.46 -20.13
C ASP A 328 -11.52 10.17 -21.34
N LYS A 329 -10.21 9.99 -21.09
CA LYS A 329 -9.21 9.55 -22.07
C LYS A 329 -8.30 8.48 -21.46
N PRO A 330 -7.54 7.72 -22.26
CA PRO A 330 -6.70 6.61 -21.79
C PRO A 330 -5.75 6.94 -20.63
N ASN A 331 -5.42 8.22 -20.39
CA ASN A 331 -4.53 8.66 -19.32
C ASN A 331 -5.01 9.94 -18.58
N GLN A 332 -6.29 10.32 -18.71
CA GLN A 332 -6.85 11.46 -17.97
C GLN A 332 -8.01 10.98 -17.11
N LEU A 333 -7.82 11.08 -15.79
CA LEU A 333 -8.89 10.92 -14.81
C LEU A 333 -9.53 12.29 -14.59
N LEU A 334 -10.78 12.45 -15.03
CA LEU A 334 -11.64 13.50 -14.49
C LEU A 334 -11.96 13.11 -13.05
N GLN A 335 -11.36 13.84 -12.12
CA GLN A 335 -11.65 13.70 -10.71
C GLN A 335 -12.82 14.62 -10.37
N LEU A 336 -13.99 14.03 -10.22
CA LEU A 336 -15.08 14.66 -9.47
C LEU A 336 -14.78 14.35 -8.00
N TYR A 337 -14.42 15.36 -7.22
CA TYR A 337 -14.15 15.14 -5.80
C TYR A 337 -15.52 15.07 -5.11
N PHE A 338 -15.94 13.86 -4.79
CA PHE A 338 -17.16 13.65 -4.03
C PHE A 338 -16.79 13.51 -2.56
N ASN A 339 -17.44 14.29 -1.71
CA ASN A 339 -17.66 13.87 -0.33
C ASN A 339 -18.41 12.53 -0.36
N PRO A 340 -18.23 11.62 0.64
CA PRO A 340 -18.82 10.30 0.63
C PRO A 340 -20.33 10.36 0.30
N MET A 341 -20.71 9.76 -0.83
CA MET A 341 -22.13 9.65 -1.20
C MET A 341 -22.76 8.58 -0.32
N GLY A 342 -24.03 8.75 0.03
CA GLY A 342 -24.72 7.80 0.90
C GLY A 342 -26.17 7.62 0.49
N PHE A 343 -26.65 6.39 0.71
CA PHE A 343 -28.07 6.13 0.69
C PHE A 343 -28.75 6.87 1.86
N TRP A 344 -29.91 7.45 1.60
CA TRP A 344 -30.76 8.13 2.57
C TRP A 344 -32.13 7.49 2.54
N ILE A 345 -32.75 7.39 3.72
CA ILE A 345 -34.13 6.99 3.83
C ILE A 345 -34.82 7.71 4.98
N GLY A 346 -36.01 8.23 4.71
CA GLY A 346 -36.71 9.07 5.66
C GLY A 346 -38.23 8.95 5.56
N ALA A 347 -38.88 9.25 6.68
CA ALA A 347 -40.32 9.36 6.79
C ALA A 347 -40.64 10.43 7.85
N ALA A 348 -41.61 11.31 7.56
CA ALA A 348 -41.96 12.45 8.41
C ALA A 348 -40.72 13.31 8.76
N ASN A 349 -40.35 13.39 10.05
CA ASN A 349 -39.22 14.15 10.56
C ASN A 349 -38.00 13.29 10.95
N LYS A 350 -37.93 12.04 10.47
CA LYS A 350 -36.86 11.09 10.78
C LYS A 350 -36.05 10.72 9.54
N VAL A 351 -34.73 10.75 9.64
CA VAL A 351 -33.83 10.40 8.52
C VAL A 351 -32.72 9.46 8.98
N SER A 352 -32.67 8.28 8.37
CA SER A 352 -31.54 7.36 8.47
C SER A 352 -30.62 7.56 7.27
N ASN A 353 -29.34 7.85 7.54
CA ASN A 353 -28.35 8.08 6.49
C ASN A 353 -26.94 7.71 6.94
N GLN A 354 -26.00 7.68 5.98
CA GLN A 354 -24.59 7.43 6.21
C GLN A 354 -23.72 8.53 5.55
N THR A 355 -24.04 9.80 5.79
CA THR A 355 -23.35 10.94 5.17
C THR A 355 -22.73 11.91 6.16
N LEU A 356 -21.82 12.75 5.67
CA LEU A 356 -21.23 13.83 6.47
C LEU A 356 -22.28 14.89 6.78
N SER A 357 -22.36 15.34 8.03
CA SER A 357 -23.10 16.55 8.40
C SER A 357 -22.13 17.72 8.65
N SER A 358 -22.66 18.94 8.80
CA SER A 358 -21.89 20.19 8.83
C SER A 358 -20.70 20.20 9.84
N PRO A 359 -19.59 20.91 9.52
CA PRO A 359 -18.42 21.00 10.38
C PRO A 359 -18.74 21.69 11.71
N MET A 360 -18.28 21.10 12.82
CA MET A 360 -18.30 21.75 14.14
C MET A 360 -17.07 22.68 14.29
N GLY A 361 -17.02 23.75 13.51
CA GLY A 361 -16.00 24.81 13.65
C GLY A 361 -14.53 24.37 13.47
N PRO A 362 -13.57 25.26 13.76
CA PRO A 362 -12.14 25.04 13.46
C PRO A 362 -11.45 23.99 14.35
N CYS A 363 -12.14 23.45 15.36
CA CYS A 363 -11.53 22.69 16.45
C CYS A 363 -12.17 21.32 16.71
N CYS A 364 -13.22 20.91 16.00
CA CYS A 364 -13.90 19.63 16.27
C CYS A 364 -14.21 18.85 14.98
N PRO A 365 -14.12 17.50 15.01
CA PRO A 365 -14.46 16.66 13.87
C PRO A 365 -15.94 16.82 13.49
N PHE A 366 -16.25 16.61 12.21
CA PHE A 366 -17.61 16.61 11.65
C PHE A 366 -18.57 15.74 12.47
N ASN A 367 -19.78 16.22 12.72
CA ASN A 367 -20.84 15.38 13.28
C ASN A 367 -21.31 14.43 12.15
N ASN A 368 -21.52 13.15 12.46
CA ASN A 368 -21.78 12.15 11.42
C ASN A 368 -23.04 11.36 11.77
N ASP A 369 -23.95 11.31 10.82
CA ASP A 369 -25.06 10.37 10.87
C ASP A 369 -24.49 9.04 10.36
N ASN A 370 -24.02 8.20 11.30
CA ASN A 370 -23.56 6.83 11.01
C ASN A 370 -24.70 5.85 11.30
N HIS A 371 -25.88 6.09 10.72
CA HIS A 371 -27.10 5.39 11.12
C HIS A 371 -27.15 3.92 10.66
N PHE A 372 -26.44 3.59 9.58
CA PHE A 372 -26.37 2.23 9.06
C PHE A 372 -25.24 1.40 9.69
N VAL A 373 -25.62 0.21 10.12
CA VAL A 373 -24.75 -0.83 10.68
C VAL A 373 -24.75 -2.03 9.75
N ASN A 374 -23.55 -2.51 9.44
CA ASN A 374 -23.32 -3.71 8.65
C ASN A 374 -24.03 -4.93 9.27
N VAL A 375 -24.73 -5.70 8.44
CA VAL A 375 -25.25 -7.03 8.83
C VAL A 375 -24.53 -8.14 8.08
N ASN A 376 -24.45 -8.03 6.76
CA ASN A 376 -23.58 -8.86 5.94
C ASN A 376 -22.60 -7.94 5.22
N PRO A 377 -21.28 -8.15 5.38
CA PRO A 377 -20.28 -7.31 4.76
C PRO A 377 -20.43 -7.33 3.24
N LEU A 378 -19.79 -6.35 2.59
CA LEU A 378 -19.57 -6.40 1.16
C LEU A 378 -18.92 -7.74 0.79
N TYR A 379 -19.37 -8.35 -0.29
CA TYR A 379 -18.70 -9.48 -0.92
C TYR A 379 -19.02 -9.45 -2.41
N ARG A 380 -18.20 -10.12 -3.23
CA ARG A 380 -18.45 -10.21 -4.66
C ARG A 380 -19.16 -11.52 -5.01
N ILE A 381 -20.17 -11.42 -5.87
CA ILE A 381 -20.92 -12.57 -6.34
C ILE A 381 -20.07 -13.31 -7.38
N THR A 382 -19.73 -14.57 -7.11
CA THR A 382 -18.93 -15.42 -8.01
C THR A 382 -19.59 -16.79 -8.25
N PRO A 383 -19.91 -17.15 -9.52
CA PRO A 383 -19.83 -16.33 -10.73
C PRO A 383 -20.90 -15.21 -10.71
N PRO A 384 -20.67 -14.09 -11.41
CA PRO A 384 -21.67 -13.03 -11.50
C PRO A 384 -22.90 -13.48 -12.30
N LEU A 385 -24.06 -12.85 -12.06
CA LEU A 385 -25.37 -13.31 -12.55
C LEU A 385 -25.95 -12.45 -13.70
N LEU A 386 -25.83 -11.12 -13.58
CA LEU A 386 -26.45 -10.09 -14.42
C LEU A 386 -25.45 -9.09 -15.02
N ALA A 387 -24.25 -8.98 -14.47
CA ALA A 387 -23.21 -8.07 -14.94
C ALA A 387 -21.83 -8.75 -15.01
N GLN A 388 -20.81 -8.04 -15.49
CA GLN A 388 -19.44 -8.59 -15.51
C GLN A 388 -18.84 -8.69 -14.11
N THR A 389 -19.19 -7.75 -13.24
CA THR A 389 -18.84 -7.81 -11.82
C THR A 389 -20.03 -7.36 -10.98
N GLU A 390 -20.29 -8.10 -9.91
CA GLU A 390 -21.39 -7.84 -8.97
C GLU A 390 -20.89 -7.89 -7.54
N TYR A 391 -21.36 -6.92 -6.74
CA TYR A 391 -21.12 -6.87 -5.31
C TYR A 391 -22.43 -6.81 -4.56
N LYS A 392 -22.50 -7.48 -3.42
CA LYS A 392 -23.69 -7.50 -2.57
C LYS A 392 -23.31 -7.29 -1.11
N ARG A 393 -24.24 -6.69 -0.37
CA ARG A 393 -24.13 -6.38 1.07
C ARG A 393 -25.50 -6.21 1.67
N SER A 394 -25.57 -6.21 3.00
CA SER A 394 -26.77 -5.77 3.70
C SER A 394 -26.46 -5.07 5.00
N TYR A 395 -27.25 -4.05 5.32
CA TYR A 395 -27.08 -3.22 6.50
C TYR A 395 -28.46 -2.78 7.04
N THR A 396 -28.49 -2.32 8.29
CA THR A 396 -29.71 -1.89 8.98
C THR A 396 -29.49 -0.51 9.58
N ASP A 397 -30.56 0.22 9.83
CA ASP A 397 -30.52 1.52 10.50
C ASP A 397 -30.41 1.44 12.03
N ALA A 398 -29.91 0.33 12.58
CA ALA A 398 -29.91 0.05 14.01
C ALA A 398 -29.19 1.10 14.88
N ASN A 399 -28.33 1.94 14.28
CA ASN A 399 -27.62 3.00 14.98
C ASN A 399 -28.26 4.40 14.79
N ALA A 400 -29.45 4.47 14.20
CA ALA A 400 -30.17 5.72 13.98
C ALA A 400 -30.85 6.31 15.23
N GLY A 401 -30.89 5.58 16.34
CA GLY A 401 -31.51 6.05 17.58
C GLY A 401 -32.97 6.49 17.37
N ALA A 402 -33.27 7.76 17.62
CA ALA A 402 -34.62 8.31 17.43
C ALA A 402 -35.08 8.33 15.96
N ASP A 403 -34.12 8.39 15.02
CA ASP A 403 -34.34 8.43 13.58
C ASP A 403 -34.52 7.04 12.95
N GLN A 404 -34.53 5.99 13.77
CA GLN A 404 -34.66 4.62 13.31
C GLN A 404 -36.04 4.34 12.69
N HIS A 405 -36.00 3.66 11.55
CA HIS A 405 -37.11 3.14 10.77
C HIS A 405 -37.22 1.62 10.81
N HIS A 406 -36.35 0.87 11.49
CA HIS A 406 -36.42 -0.61 11.60
C HIS A 406 -36.42 -1.29 10.23
N ILE A 407 -35.42 -0.98 9.42
CA ILE A 407 -35.30 -1.50 8.06
C ILE A 407 -34.02 -2.30 7.90
N ARG A 408 -34.07 -3.25 6.98
CA ARG A 408 -32.89 -3.90 6.42
C ARG A 408 -32.79 -3.53 4.95
N ILE A 409 -31.62 -3.08 4.54
CA ILE A 409 -31.33 -2.73 3.15
C ILE A 409 -30.38 -3.78 2.62
N THR A 410 -30.74 -4.40 1.49
CA THR A 410 -29.82 -5.19 0.68
C THR A 410 -29.42 -4.36 -0.52
N GLN A 411 -28.13 -4.05 -0.66
CA GLN A 411 -27.62 -3.31 -1.79
C GLN A 411 -26.86 -4.26 -2.71
N THR A 412 -27.13 -4.19 -4.01
CA THR A 412 -26.38 -4.91 -5.05
C THR A 412 -25.91 -3.93 -6.11
N ASP A 413 -24.61 -3.93 -6.42
CA ASP A 413 -24.04 -3.09 -7.48
C ASP A 413 -23.58 -3.94 -8.65
N TYR A 414 -23.86 -3.43 -9.84
CA TYR A 414 -23.60 -4.07 -11.12
C TYR A 414 -22.64 -3.21 -11.93
N PHE A 415 -21.49 -3.77 -12.32
CA PHE A 415 -20.50 -3.10 -13.15
C PHE A 415 -20.45 -3.75 -14.54
N ASN A 416 -20.63 -2.92 -15.58
CA ASN A 416 -20.67 -3.37 -16.96
C ASN A 416 -19.68 -2.59 -17.84
N SER A 417 -19.08 -3.28 -18.82
CA SER A 417 -18.18 -2.67 -19.81
C SER A 417 -18.71 -2.60 -21.24
N ASN A 418 -19.99 -2.96 -21.45
CA ASN A 418 -20.53 -2.99 -22.81
C ASN A 418 -20.57 -1.57 -23.41
N THR A 419 -19.88 -1.40 -24.53
CA THR A 419 -19.82 -0.18 -25.34
C THR A 419 -21.19 0.22 -25.92
N TYR A 420 -22.16 -0.69 -25.93
CA TYR A 420 -23.52 -0.40 -26.38
C TYR A 420 -24.32 0.48 -25.39
N TYR A 421 -23.91 0.50 -24.11
CA TYR A 421 -24.54 1.31 -23.04
C TYR A 421 -23.53 2.25 -22.41
N ASP A 422 -22.92 3.12 -23.22
CA ASP A 422 -22.02 4.18 -22.73
C ASP A 422 -22.64 5.05 -21.62
N SER A 423 -23.96 5.04 -21.47
CA SER A 423 -24.69 5.75 -20.41
C SER A 423 -24.89 4.99 -19.08
N LEU A 424 -24.59 3.69 -18.96
CA LEU A 424 -24.91 2.90 -17.74
C LEU A 424 -23.74 2.00 -17.29
N ARG A 425 -22.64 2.61 -16.85
CA ARG A 425 -21.43 1.92 -16.33
C ARG A 425 -21.62 1.23 -14.98
N ILE A 426 -22.47 1.80 -14.11
CA ILE A 426 -22.86 1.23 -12.82
C ILE A 426 -24.38 1.29 -12.69
N LEU A 427 -24.98 0.19 -12.25
CA LEU A 427 -26.33 0.18 -11.69
C LEU A 427 -26.24 -0.22 -10.23
N ILE A 428 -26.94 0.52 -9.35
CA ILE A 428 -27.05 0.20 -7.94
C ILE A 428 -28.52 -0.08 -7.63
N ARG A 429 -28.79 -1.28 -7.09
CA ARG A 429 -30.12 -1.69 -6.64
C ARG A 429 -30.17 -1.73 -5.12
N TYR A 430 -31.20 -1.12 -4.56
CA TYR A 430 -31.53 -1.20 -3.14
C TYR A 430 -32.84 -1.98 -2.96
N GLU A 431 -32.81 -3.00 -2.11
CA GLU A 431 -33.99 -3.73 -1.65
C GLU A 431 -34.22 -3.40 -0.19
N ILE A 432 -35.34 -2.75 0.12
CA ILE A 432 -35.63 -2.23 1.46
C ILE A 432 -36.70 -3.13 2.08
N GLN A 433 -36.33 -3.82 3.15
CA GLN A 433 -37.21 -4.71 3.89
C GLN A 433 -37.60 -4.08 5.22
N ASN A 434 -38.89 -3.79 5.38
CA ASN A 434 -39.47 -3.45 6.68
C ASN A 434 -39.33 -4.63 7.65
N GLN A 435 -38.69 -4.42 8.80
CA GLN A 435 -38.53 -5.45 9.84
C GLN A 435 -39.68 -5.43 10.87
N ASP A 436 -40.55 -4.42 10.83
CA ASP A 436 -41.73 -4.37 11.69
C ASP A 436 -42.87 -5.24 11.15
N SER A 437 -43.77 -5.65 12.04
CA SER A 437 -45.03 -6.31 11.70
C SER A 437 -46.09 -5.37 11.10
N ILE A 438 -45.85 -4.06 11.16
CA ILE A 438 -46.76 -3.02 10.67
C ILE A 438 -46.16 -2.35 9.44
N GLY A 439 -46.97 -2.19 8.38
CA GLY A 439 -46.55 -1.52 7.15
C GLY A 439 -46.16 -0.06 7.36
N LYS A 440 -45.14 0.40 6.62
CA LYS A 440 -44.67 1.80 6.64
C LYS A 440 -45.23 2.54 5.43
N ASN A 441 -45.83 3.71 5.68
CA ASN A 441 -46.35 4.61 4.65
C ASN A 441 -45.46 5.85 4.56
N HIS A 442 -45.37 6.47 3.38
CA HIS A 442 -44.61 7.71 3.14
C HIS A 442 -43.11 7.59 3.44
N LEU A 443 -42.50 6.46 3.06
CA LEU A 443 -41.05 6.26 3.12
C LEU A 443 -40.42 6.75 1.81
N PHE A 444 -39.48 7.67 1.90
CA PHE A 444 -38.75 8.22 0.76
C PHE A 444 -37.29 7.79 0.86
N SER A 445 -36.69 7.46 -0.27
CA SER A 445 -35.27 7.10 -0.32
C SER A 445 -34.58 7.79 -1.49
N GLY A 446 -33.27 7.97 -1.36
CA GLY A 446 -32.45 8.60 -2.39
C GLY A 446 -30.97 8.39 -2.12
N ILE A 447 -30.14 8.84 -3.06
CA ILE A 447 -28.70 8.96 -2.84
C ILE A 447 -28.43 10.45 -2.69
N VAL A 448 -27.71 10.82 -1.65
CA VAL A 448 -27.23 12.18 -1.44
C VAL A 448 -25.72 12.20 -1.61
N SER A 449 -25.24 13.22 -2.30
CA SER A 449 -23.84 13.49 -2.52
C SER A 449 -23.62 14.98 -2.53
N ASP A 450 -22.50 15.39 -1.95
CA ASP A 450 -21.95 16.73 -2.11
C ASP A 450 -20.79 16.65 -3.12
N PHE A 451 -20.81 17.53 -4.11
CA PHE A 451 -19.92 17.48 -5.27
C PHE A 451 -19.11 18.77 -5.38
N ASP A 452 -17.79 18.63 -5.29
CA ASP A 452 -16.85 19.67 -5.66
C ASP A 452 -16.29 19.35 -7.05
N VAL A 453 -16.60 20.20 -8.03
CA VAL A 453 -15.96 20.17 -9.34
C VAL A 453 -14.73 21.06 -9.25
N LEU A 454 -13.54 20.46 -9.16
CA LEU A 454 -12.29 21.22 -9.17
C LEU A 454 -11.97 21.67 -10.61
N ASP A 455 -11.98 22.99 -10.83
CA ASP A 455 -11.72 23.64 -12.13
C ASP A 455 -10.32 23.36 -12.71
N THR A 456 -9.38 22.83 -11.93
CA THR A 456 -7.98 22.65 -12.34
C THR A 456 -7.74 21.58 -13.41
N ILE A 457 -8.80 20.91 -13.90
CA ILE A 457 -8.73 19.88 -14.96
C ILE A 457 -9.49 20.29 -16.24
N PHE A 458 -10.27 21.39 -16.21
CA PHE A 458 -11.00 21.88 -17.38
C PHE A 458 -10.22 22.99 -18.10
N ASP A 459 -9.21 22.60 -18.87
CA ASP A 459 -8.66 23.48 -19.90
C ASP A 459 -9.67 23.55 -21.07
N PHE A 460 -10.69 24.40 -20.94
CA PHE A 460 -11.49 24.85 -22.07
C PHE A 460 -10.70 25.90 -22.86
N THR A 461 -9.56 25.51 -23.43
CA THR A 461 -9.00 26.26 -24.55
C THR A 461 -9.82 25.88 -25.80
N PRO A 462 -10.55 26.82 -26.41
CA PRO A 462 -11.13 26.58 -27.72
C PRO A 462 -9.96 26.38 -28.70
N ASN A 463 -9.94 25.26 -29.41
CA ASN A 463 -9.09 25.07 -30.58
C ASN A 463 -9.39 26.13 -31.65
#